data_AF-A0A368F063-F1
#
_entry.id   AF-A0A368F063-F1
#
_cell.length_a   1.000
_cell.length_b   1.000
_cell.length_c   1.000
_cell.angle_alpha   90.00
_cell.angle_beta   90.00
_cell.angle_gamma   90.00
#
_symmetry.space_group_name_H-M   'P 1'
#
loop_
_entity.id
_entity.type
_entity.pdbx_description
1 polymer ?
#
loop_
_entity_poly.entity_id
_entity_poly.type
_entity_poly.pdbx_seq_one_letter_code
_entity_poly.pdbx_strand_id
1 'polypeptide(L)'
;MALNCNISALDSETVTGHSLGGAIASLAAHYLVGGGLVNSKDLKLITLGQPRTGDKEFAKNHTATIDYSFRVTHWRDVVPHIPSFDERPGGYYHHKTEVFYKEGMAPNDYIVCKGNQTYPEYEDFKCSDGLWVHTSIKNHIKYFGKVIRDWGIAGCL
;
A
#
# COMPACT_ATOMS: atom_id res chain seq x y z
N MET A 1 11.45 19.45 3.35
CA MET A 1 11.09 19.26 4.77
C MET A 1 11.33 17.79 5.09
N ALA A 2 12.54 17.47 5.57
CA ALA A 2 12.89 16.11 5.96
C ALA A 2 12.37 15.88 7.38
N LEU A 3 11.54 14.85 7.56
CA LEU A 3 11.10 14.42 8.88
C LEU A 3 12.28 13.72 9.55
N ASN A 4 12.95 14.42 10.48
CA ASN A 4 13.90 13.81 11.42
C ASN A 4 13.11 13.00 12.45
N CYS A 5 12.87 11.73 12.15
CA CYS A 5 12.43 10.76 13.14
C CYS A 5 13.70 10.07 13.67
N ASN A 6 14.06 10.30 14.93
CA ASN A 6 15.17 9.59 15.58
C ASN A 6 14.83 8.11 15.69
N ILE A 7 15.36 7.28 14.79
CA ILE A 7 15.24 5.82 14.85
C ILE A 7 16.41 5.30 15.70
N SER A 8 16.31 5.42 17.02
CA SER A 8 17.14 4.64 17.92
C SER A 8 16.49 3.27 18.14
N ALA A 9 17.14 2.24 17.58
CA ALA A 9 16.96 0.80 17.80
C ALA A 9 15.57 0.21 17.50
N LEU A 10 15.35 -0.20 16.24
CA LEU A 10 14.34 -1.18 15.86
C LEU A 10 15.00 -2.21 14.94
N ASP A 11 14.94 -3.49 15.29
CA ASP A 11 15.55 -4.62 14.56
C ASP A 11 14.97 -4.85 13.14
N SER A 12 14.14 -3.93 12.61
CA SER A 12 13.66 -3.92 11.23
C SER A 12 13.31 -2.49 10.80
N GLU A 13 13.78 -2.06 9.62
CA GLU A 13 13.46 -0.76 9.03
C GLU A 13 12.05 -0.79 8.43
N THR A 14 11.20 0.14 8.86
CA THR A 14 9.82 0.24 8.33
C THR A 14 9.73 1.38 7.34
N VAL A 15 9.33 1.06 6.11
CA VAL A 15 9.01 2.04 5.07
C VAL A 15 7.49 2.13 4.98
N THR A 16 6.97 3.34 5.10
CA THR A 16 5.53 3.58 5.06
C THR A 16 5.19 4.86 4.34
N GLY A 17 3.94 4.96 3.90
CA GLY A 17 3.42 6.13 3.25
C GLY A 17 1.92 6.05 3.06
N HIS A 18 1.28 7.21 3.07
CA HIS A 18 -0.15 7.37 2.80
C HIS A 18 -0.34 8.01 1.42
N SER A 19 -1.38 7.60 0.69
CA SER A 19 -1.74 8.20 -0.60
C SER A 19 -0.58 8.08 -1.61
N LEU A 20 -0.25 9.17 -2.31
CA LEU A 20 0.95 9.29 -3.14
C LEU A 20 2.23 8.88 -2.39
N GLY A 21 2.34 9.22 -1.11
CA GLY A 21 3.45 8.78 -0.27
C GLY A 21 3.53 7.26 -0.15
N GLY A 22 2.39 6.56 -0.23
CA GLY A 22 2.35 5.10 -0.32
C GLY A 22 3.01 4.58 -1.59
N ALA A 23 2.72 5.15 -2.76
CA ALA A 23 3.38 4.74 -4.00
C ALA A 23 4.89 5.02 -3.98
N ILE A 24 5.28 6.19 -3.46
CA ILE A 24 6.71 6.54 -3.28
C ILE A 24 7.39 5.56 -2.31
N ALA A 25 6.73 5.20 -1.20
CA ALA A 25 7.23 4.21 -0.25
C ALA A 25 7.48 2.84 -0.90
N SER A 26 6.59 2.38 -1.80
CA SER A 26 6.82 1.14 -2.56
C SER A 26 8.02 1.24 -3.50
N LEU A 27 8.17 2.34 -4.23
CA LEU A 27 9.34 2.54 -5.09
C LEU A 27 10.64 2.58 -4.27
N ALA A 28 10.63 3.30 -3.15
CA ALA A 28 11.77 3.41 -2.24
C ALA A 28 12.16 2.06 -1.66
N ALA A 29 11.20 1.31 -1.13
CA ALA A 29 11.46 -0.03 -0.58
C ALA A 29 11.99 -1.00 -1.65
N HIS A 30 11.46 -0.94 -2.87
CA HIS A 30 11.96 -1.74 -3.98
C HIS A 30 13.41 -1.40 -4.32
N TYR A 31 13.74 -0.11 -4.36
CA TYR A 31 15.09 0.36 -4.63
C TYR A 31 16.07 -0.06 -3.53
N LEU A 32 15.69 0.06 -2.26
CA LEU A 32 16.54 -0.31 -1.12
C LEU A 32 16.89 -1.81 -1.15
N VAL A 33 15.89 -2.66 -1.34
CA VAL A 33 16.12 -4.12 -1.34
C VAL A 33 16.71 -4.60 -2.66
N GLY A 34 16.17 -4.16 -3.80
CA GLY A 34 16.65 -4.54 -5.13
C GLY A 34 18.05 -4.01 -5.45
N GLY A 35 18.44 -2.88 -4.85
CA GLY A 35 19.80 -2.33 -4.91
C GLY A 35 20.77 -2.96 -3.90
N GLY A 36 20.33 -3.88 -3.05
CA GLY A 36 21.18 -4.55 -2.05
C GLY A 36 21.61 -3.64 -0.89
N LEU A 37 20.92 -2.51 -0.68
CA LEU A 37 21.20 -1.59 0.43
C LEU A 37 20.63 -2.10 1.76
N VAL A 38 19.54 -2.84 1.69
CA VAL A 38 18.85 -3.45 2.85
C VAL A 38 18.45 -4.88 2.48
N ASN A 39 18.56 -5.84 3.40
CA ASN A 39 18.04 -7.18 3.15
C ASN A 39 16.50 -7.18 3.18
N SER A 40 15.87 -7.96 2.31
CA SER A 40 14.40 -8.14 2.28
C SER A 40 13.80 -8.47 3.65
N LYS A 41 14.51 -9.27 4.47
CA LYS A 41 14.08 -9.71 5.80
C LYS A 41 14.08 -8.60 6.85
N ASP A 42 14.91 -7.58 6.64
CA ASP A 42 15.12 -6.48 7.59
C ASP A 42 14.22 -5.29 7.26
N LEU A 43 13.52 -5.31 6.11
CA LEU A 43 12.64 -4.23 5.66
C LEU A 43 11.17 -4.64 5.71
N LYS A 44 10.33 -3.79 6.30
CA LYS A 44 8.87 -3.91 6.29
C LYS A 44 8.24 -2.76 5.55
N LEU A 45 7.48 -3.06 4.51
CA LEU A 45 6.71 -2.09 3.75
C LEU A 45 5.22 -2.20 4.10
N ILE A 46 4.66 -1.12 4.65
CA ILE A 46 3.23 -1.00 4.94
C ILE A 46 2.74 0.35 4.43
N THR A 47 1.79 0.36 3.49
CA THR A 47 1.26 1.60 2.91
C THR A 47 -0.24 1.74 3.15
N LEU A 48 -0.73 2.98 3.18
CA LEU A 48 -2.13 3.29 3.45
C LEU A 48 -2.74 3.97 2.23
N GLY A 49 -3.74 3.34 1.60
CA GLY A 49 -4.45 3.92 0.46
C GLY A 49 -3.55 4.19 -0.73
N GLN A 50 -2.57 3.31 -0.96
CA GLN A 50 -1.59 3.45 -2.02
C GLN A 50 -2.25 3.32 -3.41
N PRO A 51 -2.00 4.26 -4.34
CA PRO A 51 -2.39 4.12 -5.75
C PRO A 51 -1.54 3.07 -6.49
N ARG A 52 -2.01 2.59 -7.63
CA ARG A 52 -1.22 1.67 -8.48
C ARG A 52 0.08 2.36 -8.88
N THR A 53 1.21 1.64 -8.75
CA THR A 53 2.54 2.26 -8.71
C THR A 53 3.38 1.97 -9.97
N GLY A 54 3.15 0.83 -10.64
CA GLY A 54 3.89 0.45 -11.83
C GLY A 54 3.14 -0.57 -12.66
N ASP A 55 3.79 -1.07 -13.71
CA ASP A 55 3.20 -2.06 -14.60
C ASP A 55 3.21 -3.47 -14.00
N LYS A 56 2.73 -4.45 -14.77
CA LYS A 56 2.66 -5.86 -14.36
C LYS A 56 4.06 -6.43 -14.02
N GLU A 57 5.09 -6.00 -14.74
CA GLU A 57 6.45 -6.47 -14.50
C GLU A 57 7.00 -5.91 -13.18
N PHE A 58 6.80 -4.62 -12.94
CA PHE A 58 7.11 -3.98 -11.67
C PHE A 58 6.36 -4.66 -10.51
N ALA A 59 5.04 -4.86 -10.62
CA ALA A 59 4.24 -5.49 -9.58
C ALA A 59 4.74 -6.90 -9.21
N LYS A 60 5.10 -7.69 -10.22
CA LYS A 60 5.69 -9.03 -10.06
C LYS A 60 7.05 -8.97 -9.39
N ASN A 61 7.95 -8.12 -9.88
CA ASN A 61 9.30 -7.99 -9.33
C ASN A 61 9.25 -7.47 -7.90
N HIS A 62 8.45 -6.43 -7.63
CA HIS A 62 8.25 -5.88 -6.29
C HIS A 62 7.76 -6.94 -5.29
N THR A 63 6.81 -7.76 -5.72
CA THR A 63 6.29 -8.89 -4.93
C THR A 63 7.37 -9.93 -4.63
N ALA A 64 8.27 -10.19 -5.56
CA ALA A 64 9.35 -11.18 -5.38
C ALA A 64 10.54 -10.63 -4.58
N THR A 65 10.74 -9.31 -4.62
CA THR A 65 11.88 -8.65 -3.98
C THR A 65 11.67 -8.42 -2.48
N ILE A 66 10.45 -8.10 -2.03
CA ILE A 66 10.17 -7.69 -0.64
C ILE A 66 9.25 -8.70 0.03
N ASP A 67 9.74 -9.35 1.07
CA ASP A 67 9.05 -10.44 1.78
C ASP A 67 7.83 -9.88 2.55
N TYR A 68 8.01 -8.72 3.19
CA TYR A 68 6.98 -8.06 3.99
C TYR A 68 6.49 -6.78 3.31
N SER A 69 5.53 -6.93 2.40
CA SER A 69 4.93 -5.82 1.64
C SER A 69 3.41 -5.90 1.63
N PHE A 70 2.76 -4.92 2.29
CA PHE A 70 1.31 -4.86 2.48
C PHE A 70 0.75 -3.48 2.14
N ARG A 71 -0.30 -3.45 1.33
CA ARG A 71 -1.15 -2.25 1.17
C ARG A 71 -2.37 -2.38 2.07
N VAL A 72 -2.66 -1.37 2.86
CA VAL A 72 -3.89 -1.28 3.64
C VAL A 72 -4.86 -0.35 2.92
N THR A 73 -6.01 -0.87 2.55
CA THR A 73 -7.08 -0.15 1.84
C THR A 73 -8.31 -0.05 2.73
N HIS A 74 -9.11 0.99 2.51
CA HIS A 74 -10.25 1.28 3.38
C HIS A 74 -11.52 1.56 2.57
N TRP A 75 -12.45 0.61 2.62
CA TRP A 75 -13.80 0.72 2.09
C TRP A 75 -13.82 1.29 0.66
N ARG A 76 -14.58 2.36 0.42
CA ARG A 76 -14.74 3.01 -0.89
C ARG A 76 -13.70 4.10 -1.17
N ASP A 77 -12.48 3.94 -0.66
CA ASP A 77 -11.35 4.80 -1.03
C ASP A 77 -11.10 4.69 -2.54
N VAL A 78 -11.01 5.83 -3.21
CA VAL A 78 -10.80 5.90 -4.66
C VAL A 78 -9.33 5.77 -5.05
N VAL A 79 -8.42 6.14 -4.15
CA VAL A 79 -6.99 6.29 -4.50
C VAL A 79 -6.32 4.98 -4.88
N PRO A 80 -6.58 3.84 -4.22
CA PRO A 80 -6.07 2.55 -4.68
C PRO A 80 -6.47 2.20 -6.12
N HIS A 81 -7.55 2.76 -6.64
CA HIS A 81 -8.03 2.46 -7.99
C HIS A 81 -7.48 3.41 -9.05
N ILE A 82 -6.55 4.29 -8.70
CA ILE A 82 -5.90 5.24 -9.61
C ILE A 82 -4.40 4.90 -9.73
N PRO A 83 -3.78 4.96 -10.92
CA PRO A 83 -4.45 4.96 -12.23
C PRO A 83 -5.37 3.74 -12.38
N SER A 84 -6.41 3.87 -13.21
CA SER A 84 -7.34 2.76 -13.46
C SER A 84 -6.58 1.53 -13.93
N PHE A 85 -7.07 0.36 -13.52
CA PHE A 85 -6.57 -0.91 -14.00
C PHE A 85 -6.69 -0.95 -15.53
N ASP A 86 -5.61 -1.36 -16.18
CA ASP A 86 -5.53 -1.45 -17.64
C ASP A 86 -4.68 -2.66 -18.00
N GLU A 87 -5.24 -3.55 -18.82
CA GLU A 87 -4.60 -4.80 -19.19
C GLU A 87 -3.64 -4.65 -20.37
N ARG A 88 -3.66 -3.49 -21.02
CA ARG A 88 -2.75 -3.20 -22.12
C ARG A 88 -1.30 -3.19 -21.63
N PRO A 89 -0.33 -3.48 -22.50
CA PRO A 89 1.08 -3.31 -22.18
C PRO A 89 1.35 -1.91 -21.61
N GLY A 90 1.98 -1.84 -20.44
CA GLY A 90 2.24 -0.59 -19.72
C GLY A 90 1.07 -0.09 -18.84
N GLY A 91 -0.02 -0.85 -18.72
CA GLY A 91 -1.08 -0.59 -17.75
C GLY A 91 -0.61 -0.81 -16.31
N TYR A 92 -1.32 -0.21 -15.34
CA TYR A 92 -0.88 -0.16 -13.95
C TYR A 92 -1.47 -1.29 -13.12
N TYR A 93 -0.65 -1.88 -12.25
CA TYR A 93 -0.97 -3.01 -11.40
C TYR A 93 -0.55 -2.73 -9.96
N HIS A 94 -1.31 -3.29 -9.03
CA HIS A 94 -0.88 -3.42 -7.66
C HIS A 94 0.13 -4.57 -7.47
N HIS A 95 0.98 -4.45 -6.44
CA HIS A 95 1.76 -5.58 -5.95
C HIS A 95 0.88 -6.55 -5.13
N LYS A 96 1.42 -7.67 -4.67
CA LYS A 96 0.60 -8.83 -4.27
C LYS A 96 -0.39 -8.63 -3.11
N THR A 97 0.04 -8.12 -1.96
CA THR A 97 -0.77 -8.27 -0.73
C THR A 97 -1.53 -7.00 -0.36
N GLU A 98 -2.86 -7.13 -0.32
CA GLU A 98 -3.80 -6.13 0.16
C GLU A 98 -4.44 -6.58 1.48
N VAL A 99 -4.50 -5.68 2.45
CA VAL A 99 -5.28 -5.80 3.68
C VAL A 99 -6.45 -4.82 3.59
N PHE A 100 -7.60 -5.34 3.18
CA PHE A 100 -8.79 -4.53 2.94
C PHE A 100 -9.65 -4.48 4.19
N TYR A 101 -9.88 -3.27 4.70
CA TYR A 101 -10.82 -3.02 5.77
C TYR A 101 -12.14 -2.52 5.22
N LYS A 102 -13.24 -3.06 5.77
CA LYS A 102 -14.57 -2.50 5.55
C LYS A 102 -14.76 -1.22 6.37
N GLU A 103 -15.96 -0.66 6.32
CA GLU A 103 -16.30 0.56 7.05
C GLU A 103 -15.91 0.46 8.54
N GLY A 104 -15.23 1.48 9.05
CA GLY A 104 -14.88 1.62 10.47
C GLY A 104 -13.50 1.07 10.87
N MET A 105 -12.88 0.21 10.06
CA MET A 105 -11.55 -0.37 10.31
C MET A 105 -11.36 -1.00 11.70
N ALA A 106 -12.31 -1.81 12.15
CA ALA A 106 -12.15 -2.52 13.41
C ALA A 106 -10.95 -3.49 13.35
N PRO A 107 -10.15 -3.67 14.42
CA PRO A 107 -8.88 -4.40 14.38
C PRO A 107 -8.95 -5.85 13.85
N ASN A 108 -10.11 -6.50 13.92
CA ASN A 108 -10.33 -7.88 13.48
C ASN A 108 -11.31 -7.99 12.30
N ASP A 109 -11.66 -6.87 11.65
CA ASP A 109 -12.60 -6.83 10.53
C ASP A 109 -11.87 -6.43 9.24
N TYR A 110 -10.99 -7.33 8.78
CA TYR A 110 -10.23 -7.16 7.55
C TYR A 110 -10.22 -8.43 6.71
N ILE A 111 -10.03 -8.24 5.40
CA ILE A 111 -9.84 -9.30 4.42
C ILE A 111 -8.42 -9.18 3.87
N VAL A 112 -7.66 -10.27 3.90
CA VAL A 112 -6.34 -10.31 3.27
C VAL A 112 -6.46 -10.91 1.87
N CYS A 113 -6.27 -10.08 0.86
CA CYS A 113 -6.17 -10.54 -0.52
C CYS A 113 -4.70 -10.65 -0.91
N LYS A 114 -4.29 -11.82 -1.38
CA LYS A 114 -2.91 -12.10 -1.78
C LYS A 114 -2.71 -11.90 -3.29
N GLY A 115 -3.60 -11.14 -3.93
CA GLY A 115 -3.77 -11.14 -5.39
C GLY A 115 -4.24 -12.50 -5.89
N ASN A 116 -5.00 -12.54 -6.99
CA ASN A 116 -5.25 -13.82 -7.62
C ASN A 116 -3.97 -14.31 -8.37
N GLN A 117 -3.79 -15.63 -8.43
CA GLN A 117 -2.87 -16.27 -9.39
C GLN A 117 -3.55 -16.44 -10.76
N THR A 118 -4.83 -16.05 -10.86
CA THR A 118 -5.72 -16.31 -11.99
C THR A 118 -6.60 -15.09 -12.19
N TYR A 119 -6.37 -14.40 -13.31
CA TYR A 119 -7.05 -13.21 -13.85
C TYR A 119 -8.08 -12.44 -12.99
N PRO A 120 -7.92 -11.10 -12.82
CA PRO A 120 -6.75 -10.28 -13.19
C PRO A 120 -5.60 -10.47 -12.19
N GLU A 121 -4.45 -11.00 -12.63
CA GLU A 121 -3.29 -11.27 -11.77
C GLU A 121 -2.93 -10.07 -10.88
N TYR A 122 -2.69 -10.33 -9.59
CA TYR A 122 -2.34 -9.33 -8.56
C TYR A 122 -3.45 -8.36 -8.14
N GLU A 123 -4.63 -8.43 -8.74
CA GLU A 123 -5.85 -7.74 -8.30
C GLU A 123 -6.86 -8.77 -7.75
N ASP A 124 -7.73 -8.39 -6.80
CA ASP A 124 -8.68 -9.34 -6.20
C ASP A 124 -10.06 -8.72 -5.97
N PHE A 125 -11.07 -9.24 -6.67
CA PHE A 125 -12.47 -8.83 -6.55
C PHE A 125 -13.10 -9.13 -5.18
N LYS A 126 -12.42 -9.87 -4.29
CA LYS A 126 -12.86 -10.05 -2.90
C LYS A 126 -12.51 -8.87 -1.99
N CYS A 127 -11.60 -7.99 -2.42
CA CYS A 127 -11.15 -6.82 -1.67
C CYS A 127 -11.65 -5.51 -2.31
N SER A 128 -10.85 -4.44 -2.30
CA SER A 128 -11.33 -3.12 -2.70
C SER A 128 -11.86 -3.10 -4.13
N ASP A 129 -11.26 -3.89 -5.04
CA ASP A 129 -11.63 -3.96 -6.45
C ASP A 129 -13.02 -4.59 -6.71
N GLY A 130 -13.61 -5.25 -5.71
CA GLY A 130 -14.98 -5.79 -5.81
C GLY A 130 -16.09 -4.75 -5.59
N LEU A 131 -15.75 -3.53 -5.18
CA LEU A 131 -16.73 -2.50 -4.91
C LEU A 131 -17.14 -1.79 -6.22
N TRP A 132 -18.44 -1.68 -6.47
CA TRP A 132 -18.96 -1.06 -7.70
C TRP A 132 -18.81 0.47 -7.75
N VAL A 133 -18.48 1.13 -6.62
CA VAL A 133 -18.40 2.59 -6.50
C VAL A 133 -17.28 3.00 -5.53
N HIS A 134 -16.22 3.64 -6.04
CA HIS A 134 -15.08 4.16 -5.26
C HIS A 134 -15.08 5.70 -5.29
N THR A 135 -15.83 6.33 -4.40
CA THR A 135 -16.08 7.79 -4.47
C THR A 135 -15.69 8.56 -3.22
N SER A 136 -14.99 7.94 -2.28
CA SER A 136 -14.82 8.52 -0.94
C SER A 136 -13.38 8.94 -0.64
N ILE A 137 -13.11 10.23 -0.83
CA ILE A 137 -11.93 10.89 -0.25
C ILE A 137 -11.97 10.83 1.30
N LYS A 138 -13.16 10.75 1.90
CA LYS A 138 -13.30 10.64 3.37
C LYS A 138 -12.70 9.34 3.91
N ASN A 139 -12.86 8.22 3.19
CA ASN A 139 -12.27 6.95 3.59
C ASN A 139 -10.76 6.94 3.35
N HIS A 140 -10.32 7.68 2.32
CA HIS A 140 -8.90 7.86 2.02
C HIS A 140 -8.13 8.58 3.15
N ILE A 141 -8.74 9.54 3.85
CA ILE A 141 -8.02 10.36 4.85
C ILE A 141 -8.09 9.80 6.28
N LYS A 142 -8.90 8.77 6.53
CA LYS A 142 -9.17 8.24 7.87
C LYS A 142 -8.80 6.77 7.97
N TYR A 143 -7.86 6.45 8.85
CA TYR A 143 -7.40 5.09 9.12
C TYR A 143 -7.42 4.82 10.63
N PHE A 144 -7.97 3.66 11.04
CA PHE A 144 -8.03 3.23 12.45
C PHE A 144 -8.59 4.29 13.42
N GLY A 145 -9.64 5.00 12.99
CA GLY A 145 -10.26 6.06 13.79
C GLY A 145 -9.49 7.38 13.81
N LYS A 146 -8.31 7.48 13.18
CA LYS A 146 -7.48 8.69 13.10
C LYS A 146 -7.55 9.32 11.72
N VAL A 147 -7.58 10.65 11.68
CA VAL A 147 -7.39 11.41 10.44
C VAL A 147 -5.88 11.58 10.24
N ILE A 148 -5.35 11.02 9.15
CA ILE A 148 -3.89 10.95 8.93
C ILE A 148 -3.25 12.34 8.89
N ARG A 149 -3.93 13.30 8.24
CA ARG A 149 -3.45 14.69 8.14
C ARG A 149 -3.25 15.34 9.51
N ASP A 150 -4.17 15.12 10.43
CA ASP A 150 -4.15 15.78 11.74
C ASP A 150 -3.01 15.22 12.60
N TRP A 151 -2.67 13.95 12.43
CA TRP A 151 -1.48 13.32 13.00
C TRP A 151 -0.18 13.92 12.47
N GLY A 152 -0.09 14.17 11.17
CA GLY A 152 1.06 14.85 10.58
C GLY A 152 1.25 16.27 11.12
N ILE A 153 0.15 17.02 11.27
CA ILE A 153 0.18 18.38 11.85
C ILE A 153 0.58 18.35 13.33
N ALA A 154 0.17 17.33 14.08
CA ALA A 154 0.52 17.14 15.49
C ALA A 154 1.99 16.72 15.72
N GLY A 155 2.81 16.61 14.67
CA GLY A 155 4.23 16.30 14.77
C GLY A 155 4.55 14.80 14.85
N CYS A 156 3.61 13.94 14.42
CA CYS A 156 3.79 12.48 14.43
C CYS A 156 4.02 11.88 15.83
N LEU A 157 3.46 12.50 16.88
CA LEU A 157 3.49 12.04 18.27
C LEU A 157 2.28 11.17 18.62
#